data_AF-A0A2M9P5E4-F1
#
_entry.id   AF-A0A2M9P5E4-F1
#
_cell.length_a   1.000
_cell.length_b   1.000
_cell.length_c   1.000
_cell.angle_alpha   90.00
_cell.angle_beta   90.00
_cell.angle_gamma   90.00
#
_symmetry.space_group_name_H-M   'P 1'
#
loop_
_entity.id
_entity.type
_entity.pdbx_description
1 polymer ?
#
loop_
_entity_poly.entity_id
_entity_poly.type
_entity_poly.pdbx_seq_one_letter_code
_entity_poly.pdbx_strand_id
1 'polypeptide(L)'
;VAKHRPAKAMLVTECSMASNISDALPDVEFAKPCNMCPYMKKITLEKVLYSLHTGLGEVTVDPQVSARARLAVERMIEISRRPAKAA
;
A
#
# COMPACT_ATOMS: atom_id res chain seq x y z
N VAL A 1 -16.15 4.32 3.70
CA VAL A 1 -16.76 3.12 4.35
C VAL A 1 -16.74 3.23 5.88
N ALA A 2 -15.60 3.52 6.52
CA ALA A 2 -15.52 3.62 7.99
C ALA A 2 -16.51 4.60 8.66
N LYS A 3 -16.71 5.81 8.11
CA LYS A 3 -17.64 6.81 8.67
C LYS A 3 -19.13 6.42 8.54
N HIS A 4 -19.50 5.83 7.42
CA HIS A 4 -20.92 5.61 7.05
C HIS A 4 -21.41 4.17 7.23
N ARG A 5 -20.49 3.21 7.47
CA ARG A 5 -20.77 1.77 7.72
C ARG A 5 -21.96 1.20 6.90
N PRO A 6 -21.89 1.23 5.56
CA PRO A 6 -22.97 0.68 4.74
C PRO A 6 -23.09 -0.83 4.95
N ALA A 7 -24.28 -1.40 4.73
CA ALA A 7 -24.47 -2.85 4.82
C ALA A 7 -23.64 -3.64 3.79
N LYS A 8 -23.43 -3.06 2.59
CA LYS A 8 -22.65 -3.66 1.50
C LYS A 8 -21.71 -2.64 0.85
N ALA A 9 -20.54 -3.08 0.42
CA ALA A 9 -19.59 -2.26 -0.36
C ALA A 9 -18.77 -3.12 -1.34
N MET A 10 -18.31 -2.54 -2.45
CA MET A 10 -17.39 -3.21 -3.37
C MET A 10 -15.99 -2.58 -3.26
N LEU A 11 -14.95 -3.39 -3.11
CA LEU A 11 -13.56 -2.94 -3.04
C LEU A 11 -12.85 -3.22 -4.37
N VAL A 12 -12.61 -2.18 -5.16
CA VAL A 12 -11.89 -2.29 -6.45
C VAL A 12 -10.42 -1.96 -6.22
N THR A 13 -9.67 -2.95 -5.75
CA THR A 13 -8.23 -2.85 -5.48
C THR A 13 -7.60 -4.24 -5.48
N GLU A 14 -6.33 -4.35 -5.10
CA GLU A 14 -5.60 -5.62 -4.98
C GLU A 14 -6.16 -6.49 -3.83
N CYS A 15 -6.12 -7.82 -3.97
CA CYS A 15 -6.76 -8.76 -3.03
C CYS A 15 -6.32 -8.57 -1.57
N SER A 16 -5.03 -8.35 -1.30
CA SER A 16 -4.51 -8.21 0.05
C SER A 16 -5.02 -6.93 0.71
N MET A 17 -5.10 -5.83 -0.04
CA MET A 17 -5.68 -4.57 0.46
C MET A 17 -7.17 -4.73 0.76
N ALA A 18 -7.91 -5.44 -0.09
CA ALA A 18 -9.32 -5.71 0.14
C ALA A 18 -9.53 -6.52 1.43
N SER A 19 -8.72 -7.55 1.68
CA SER A 19 -8.77 -8.33 2.92
C SER A 19 -8.45 -7.49 4.16
N ASN A 20 -7.39 -6.66 4.13
CA ASN A 20 -7.04 -5.78 5.24
C ASN A 20 -8.20 -4.83 5.64
N ILE A 21 -8.90 -4.27 4.65
CA ILE A 21 -10.06 -3.39 4.89
C ILE A 21 -11.25 -4.18 5.45
N SER A 22 -11.52 -5.37 4.91
CA SER A 22 -12.62 -6.23 5.37
C SER A 22 -12.42 -6.68 6.81
N ASP A 23 -11.20 -7.06 7.19
CA ASP A 23 -10.88 -7.50 8.56
C ASP A 23 -11.07 -6.37 9.58
N ALA A 24 -10.86 -5.12 9.16
CA ALA A 24 -11.07 -3.94 10.01
C ALA A 24 -12.56 -3.52 10.14
N LEU A 25 -13.45 -4.03 9.28
CA LEU A 25 -14.87 -3.65 9.20
C LEU A 25 -15.76 -4.89 9.04
N PRO A 26 -15.83 -5.79 10.05
CA PRO A 26 -16.53 -7.07 9.93
C PRO A 26 -18.04 -6.95 9.71
N ASP A 27 -18.64 -5.81 10.09
CA ASP A 27 -20.08 -5.55 9.96
C ASP A 27 -20.51 -5.18 8.52
N VAL A 28 -19.55 -5.01 7.59
CA VAL A 28 -19.80 -4.60 6.21
C VAL A 28 -19.58 -5.78 5.28
N GLU A 29 -20.58 -6.14 4.47
CA GLU A 29 -20.43 -7.18 3.45
C GLU A 29 -19.64 -6.62 2.25
N PHE A 30 -18.45 -7.16 2.00
CA PHE A 30 -17.58 -6.70 0.92
C PHE A 30 -17.61 -7.63 -0.30
N ALA A 31 -17.98 -7.08 -1.45
CA ALA A 31 -17.68 -7.69 -2.75
C ALA A 31 -16.24 -7.31 -3.16
N LYS A 32 -15.41 -8.29 -3.49
CA LYS A 32 -14.02 -8.06 -3.90
C LYS A 32 -13.65 -8.88 -5.15
N PRO A 33 -13.32 -8.26 -6.29
CA PRO A 33 -12.65 -8.95 -7.39
C PRO A 33 -11.24 -9.32 -6.93
N CYS A 34 -10.93 -10.61 -6.80
CA CYS A 34 -9.58 -10.99 -6.40
C CYS A 34 -8.66 -11.12 -7.62
N ASN A 35 -7.90 -10.06 -7.88
CA ASN A 35 -6.75 -10.06 -8.78
C ASN A 35 -5.48 -9.75 -7.98
N MET A 36 -4.65 -10.76 -7.73
CA MET A 36 -3.41 -10.58 -6.98
C MET A 36 -2.25 -10.30 -7.93
N CYS A 37 -1.46 -9.26 -7.64
CA CYS A 37 -0.29 -8.91 -8.44
C CYS A 37 0.76 -10.05 -8.35
N PRO A 38 1.17 -10.67 -9.47
CA PRO A 38 2.12 -11.79 -9.46
C PRO A 38 3.50 -11.38 -8.94
N TYR A 39 3.85 -10.09 -9.03
CA TYR A 39 5.10 -9.57 -8.51
C TYR A 39 5.09 -9.39 -6.99
N MET A 40 3.97 -9.00 -6.39
CA MET A 40 3.86 -8.91 -4.92
C MET A 40 4.02 -10.27 -4.26
N LYS A 41 3.45 -11.33 -4.87
CA LYS A 41 3.60 -12.72 -4.38
C LYS A 41 5.03 -13.24 -4.39
N LYS A 42 6.00 -12.54 -4.99
CA LYS A 42 7.41 -12.96 -4.93
C LYS A 42 8.00 -12.85 -3.54
N ILE A 43 7.41 -11.99 -2.69
CA ILE A 43 7.78 -11.80 -1.28
C ILE A 43 7.09 -12.90 -0.46
N THR A 44 7.88 -13.72 0.24
CA THR A 44 7.38 -14.80 1.12
C THR A 44 8.00 -14.68 2.50
N LEU A 45 7.39 -15.30 3.52
CA LEU A 45 7.89 -15.23 4.90
C LEU A 45 9.31 -15.78 5.04
N GLU A 46 9.64 -16.85 4.31
CA GLU A 46 10.96 -17.47 4.30
C GLU A 46 12.01 -16.52 3.72
N LYS A 47 11.66 -15.80 2.64
CA LYS A 47 12.56 -14.80 2.02
C LYS A 47 12.74 -13.57 2.89
N VAL A 48 11.70 -13.15 3.60
CA VAL A 48 11.78 -12.05 4.57
C VAL A 48 12.72 -12.44 5.71
N LEU A 49 12.54 -13.63 6.30
CA LEU A 49 13.44 -14.16 7.33
C LEU A 49 14.88 -14.22 6.83
N TYR A 50 15.09 -14.75 5.62
CA TYR A 50 16.41 -14.85 5.00
C TYR A 50 17.06 -13.47 4.81
N SER A 51 16.32 -12.49 4.29
CA SER A 51 16.83 -11.12 4.10
C SER A 51 17.23 -10.47 5.43
N LEU A 52 16.40 -10.64 6.48
CA LEU A 52 16.72 -10.12 7.82
C LEU A 52 17.94 -10.80 8.44
N HIS A 53 18.10 -12.11 8.24
CA HIS A 53 19.23 -12.86 8.78
C HIS A 53 20.56 -12.55 8.08
N THR A 54 20.51 -12.34 6.77
CA THR A 54 21.71 -12.16 5.94
C THR A 54 22.06 -10.70 5.68
N GLY A 55 21.13 -9.77 5.90
CA GLY A 55 21.25 -8.37 5.50
C GLY A 55 21.24 -8.16 3.98
N LEU A 56 20.91 -9.21 3.20
CA LEU A 56 20.91 -9.16 1.74
C LEU A 56 19.63 -8.54 1.18
N GLY A 57 19.73 -8.00 -0.02
CA GLY A 57 18.64 -7.29 -0.71
C GLY A 57 18.75 -5.77 -0.62
N GLU A 58 19.95 -5.24 -0.34
CA GLU A 58 20.20 -3.80 -0.39
C GLU A 58 19.79 -3.21 -1.74
N VAL A 59 19.00 -2.15 -1.68
CA VAL A 59 18.55 -1.42 -2.87
C VAL A 59 19.41 -0.18 -3.02
N THR A 60 20.34 -0.21 -3.98
CA THR A 60 21.15 0.94 -4.35
C THR A 60 20.48 1.73 -5.47
N VAL A 61 20.41 3.05 -5.32
CA VAL A 61 19.89 3.96 -6.34
C VAL A 61 20.99 4.94 -6.71
N ASP A 62 21.17 5.19 -8.00
CA ASP A 62 22.13 6.17 -8.50
C ASP A 62 21.93 7.55 -7.82
N PRO A 63 23.00 8.24 -7.38
CA PRO A 63 22.89 9.52 -6.68
C PRO A 63 22.17 10.62 -7.48
N GLN A 64 22.36 10.66 -8.81
CA GLN A 64 21.70 11.66 -9.66
C GLN A 64 20.21 11.35 -9.84
N VAL A 65 19.86 10.06 -9.93
CA VAL A 65 18.45 9.62 -9.97
C VAL A 65 17.75 9.90 -8.64
N SER A 66 18.36 9.49 -7.52
CA SER A 66 17.77 9.63 -6.18
C SER A 66 17.55 11.09 -5.80
N ALA A 67 18.48 12.00 -6.13
CA ALA A 67 18.32 13.43 -5.85
C ALA A 67 17.08 14.04 -6.50
N ARG A 68 16.83 13.74 -7.78
CA ARG A 68 15.66 14.26 -8.51
C ARG A 68 14.36 13.59 -8.06
N ALA A 69 14.39 12.27 -7.86
CA ALA A 69 13.22 11.52 -7.38
C ALA A 69 12.78 11.98 -5.98
N ARG A 70 13.76 12.22 -5.08
CA ARG A 70 13.52 12.69 -3.72
C ARG A 70 12.77 14.02 -3.71
N LEU A 71 13.19 14.99 -4.53
CA LEU A 71 12.51 16.29 -4.62
C LEU A 71 11.02 16.16 -4.99
N ALA A 72 10.69 15.27 -5.94
CA ALA A 72 9.30 15.04 -6.35
C ALA A 72 8.46 14.42 -5.22
N VAL A 73 9.01 13.43 -4.52
CA VAL A 73 8.34 12.76 -3.39
C VAL A 73 8.16 13.73 -2.21
N GLU A 74 9.17 14.52 -1.88
CA GLU A 74 9.10 15.52 -0.80
C GLU A 74 7.99 16.54 -1.06
N ARG A 75 7.87 17.05 -2.29
CA ARG A 75 6.79 17.96 -2.69
C ARG A 75 5.40 17.31 -2.60
N MET A 76 5.25 16.05 -3.01
CA MET A 76 4.00 15.30 -2.88
C MET A 76 3.56 15.20 -1.41
N ILE A 77 4.51 14.91 -0.51
CA ILE A 77 4.26 14.83 0.94
C ILE A 77 3.91 16.21 1.51
N GLU A 78 4.65 17.26 1.13
CA GLU A 78 4.38 18.62 1.59
C GLU A 78 2.96 19.09 1.21
N ILE A 79 2.53 18.79 -0.01
CA ILE A 79 1.17 19.11 -0.48
C ILE A 79 0.13 18.35 0.34
N SER A 80 0.37 17.05 0.60
CA SER A 80 -0.57 16.20 1.37
C SER A 80 -0.74 16.64 2.83
N ARG A 81 0.22 17.36 3.41
CA ARG A 81 0.14 17.91 4.77
C ARG A 81 -0.66 19.21 4.84
N ARG A 82 -0.81 19.92 3.73
CA ARG A 82 -1.69 21.09 3.68
C ARG A 82 -3.11 20.55 3.64
N PRO A 83 -4.00 20.94 4.58
CA PRO A 83 -5.39 20.51 4.51
C PRO A 83 -5.93 20.90 3.14
N ALA A 84 -6.55 19.94 2.44
CA ALA A 84 -7.26 20.24 1.22
C ALA A 84 -8.20 21.41 1.55
N LYS A 85 -8.01 22.53 0.85
CA LYS A 85 -8.87 23.71 0.97
C LYS A 85 -10.30 23.17 0.88
N ALA A 86 -11.09 23.37 1.95
CA ALA A 86 -12.47 22.88 2.01
C ALA A 86 -13.17 23.32 0.72
N ALA A 87 -13.51 22.34 -0.12
CA ALA A 87 -14.44 22.49 -1.22
C ALA A 87 -15.83 22.15 -0.70
#